data_AF-A0A1B9B361-F1
#
_entry.id   AF-A0A1B9B361-F1
#
_cell.length_a   1.000
_cell.length_b   1.000
_cell.length_c   1.000
_cell.angle_alpha   90.00
_cell.angle_beta   90.00
_cell.angle_gamma   90.00
#
_symmetry.space_group_name_H-M   'P 1'
#
loop_
_entity.id
_entity.type
_entity.pdbx_description
1 polymer ?
#
loop_
_entity_poly.entity_id
_entity_poly.type
_entity_poly.pdbx_seq_one_letter_code
_entity_poly.pdbx_strand_id
1 'polypeptide(L)'
;MKKYILPGLIMIISIFFLNTVIDKPEEEEKPAEKTEAAASTQPAVRLSSPKDSKPMVLLNDEIADPSGLKAKTIKDAIKKAKAVDANPFDQLMPNFPATPSSVVFYEWQADSELLSQPVGVEFHLAPREPGEKVIILSAEWPDGKKGIYLSKINVKRLSSYQHLLAPDTDRLTVLGFFEPEYDYTIPSSPYETYIKREVKGTAEELRSNYQDLPLDMLPVFFVFQNDTIMFQTEDFIELTAFLTKETTSVFKGESDNWEVRITTKDTLGQSMMETVIKYKGRNAEPKGEFEMDLNTETSTWGTIGLTLDNQKEASILSTMTGITGKHMENKEYEVSVRWDGKEEKFKVHLTDKN
;
A
#
# COMPACT_ATOMS: atom_id res chain seq x y z
N MET A 1 -44.18 58.73 -9.37
CA MET A 1 -43.54 58.53 -10.70
C MET A 1 -42.53 57.41 -10.55
N LYS A 2 -42.93 56.16 -10.80
CA LYS A 2 -42.64 55.37 -12.02
C LYS A 2 -41.15 55.29 -12.36
N LYS A 3 -40.50 54.16 -12.04
CA LYS A 3 -39.83 53.21 -12.96
C LYS A 3 -38.93 52.23 -12.15
N TYR A 4 -38.75 51.02 -12.70
CA TYR A 4 -37.84 49.94 -12.29
C TYR A 4 -38.33 48.92 -11.25
N ILE A 5 -39.34 48.11 -11.62
CA ILE A 5 -39.39 46.69 -11.23
C ILE A 5 -39.81 45.90 -12.47
N LEU A 6 -38.84 45.63 -13.35
CA LEU A 6 -38.94 44.69 -14.46
C LEU A 6 -37.52 44.18 -14.73
N PRO A 7 -37.10 43.09 -14.05
CA PRO A 7 -37.00 41.80 -14.75
C PRO A 7 -37.20 40.57 -13.84
N GLY A 8 -38.29 40.52 -13.05
CA GLY A 8 -38.59 39.36 -12.18
C GLY A 8 -39.55 38.32 -12.76
N LEU A 9 -40.20 38.61 -13.90
CA LEU A 9 -41.36 37.84 -14.38
C LEU A 9 -41.14 37.11 -15.72
N ILE A 10 -39.93 37.14 -16.28
CA ILE A 10 -39.56 36.36 -17.48
C ILE A 10 -38.86 35.03 -17.11
N MET A 11 -38.44 34.85 -15.85
CA MET A 11 -37.68 33.65 -15.45
C MET A 11 -38.55 32.47 -14.96
N ILE A 12 -39.87 32.63 -14.84
CA ILE A 12 -40.78 31.56 -14.33
C ILE A 12 -41.60 30.90 -15.45
N ILE A 13 -41.61 31.43 -16.67
CA ILE A 13 -42.34 30.83 -17.81
C ILE A 13 -41.43 29.93 -18.69
N SER A 14 -40.11 29.93 -18.46
CA SER A 14 -39.15 29.08 -19.20
C SER A 14 -38.97 27.66 -18.64
N ILE A 15 -39.64 27.30 -17.53
CA ILE A 15 -39.58 25.95 -16.95
C ILE A 15 -40.85 25.12 -17.25
N PHE A 16 -41.88 25.72 -17.85
CA PHE A 16 -43.16 25.04 -18.10
C PHE A 16 -43.39 24.57 -19.56
N PHE A 17 -42.42 24.74 -20.47
CA PHE A 17 -42.57 24.41 -21.91
C PHE A 17 -41.47 23.50 -22.50
N LEU A 18 -40.82 22.67 -21.66
CA LEU A 18 -39.94 21.59 -22.17
C LEU A 18 -40.44 20.19 -21.83
N ASN A 19 -41.67 20.08 -21.32
CA ASN A 19 -42.25 18.80 -20.89
C ASN A 19 -43.54 18.42 -21.61
N THR A 20 -43.78 18.93 -22.82
CA THR A 20 -44.99 18.60 -23.58
C THR A 20 -44.75 18.61 -25.09
N VAL A 21 -44.99 17.44 -25.70
CA VAL A 21 -45.37 17.21 -27.11
C VAL A 21 -44.23 17.14 -28.14
N ILE A 22 -43.71 15.92 -28.34
CA ILE A 22 -43.51 15.38 -29.69
C ILE A 22 -44.19 14.00 -29.70
N ASP A 23 -45.38 13.95 -30.29
CA ASP A 23 -46.06 12.71 -30.69
C ASP A 23 -45.60 12.27 -32.08
N LYS A 24 -45.31 10.97 -32.22
CA LYS A 24 -45.67 10.07 -33.35
C LYS A 24 -44.91 8.72 -33.26
N PRO A 25 -45.46 7.64 -33.83
CA PRO A 25 -46.75 6.98 -33.62
C PRO A 25 -46.56 5.53 -33.12
N GLU A 26 -47.68 4.85 -32.83
CA GLU A 26 -47.83 3.50 -32.26
C GLU A 26 -46.97 2.40 -32.89
N GLU A 27 -46.21 1.68 -32.04
CA GLU A 27 -45.87 0.27 -32.22
C GLU A 27 -46.32 -0.49 -30.95
N GLU A 28 -47.19 -1.47 -31.14
CA GLU A 28 -47.66 -2.38 -30.09
C GLU A 28 -46.51 -3.25 -29.58
N GLU A 29 -45.93 -2.92 -28.44
CA GLU A 29 -45.11 -3.85 -27.66
C GLU A 29 -45.79 -4.25 -26.34
N LYS A 30 -45.95 -5.56 -26.20
CA LYS A 30 -46.55 -6.28 -25.07
C LYS A 30 -45.92 -5.87 -23.73
N PRO A 31 -46.67 -5.89 -22.61
CA PRO A 31 -46.14 -5.47 -21.33
C PRO A 31 -45.03 -6.42 -20.86
N ALA A 32 -43.80 -5.93 -20.87
CA ALA A 32 -42.69 -6.58 -20.19
C ALA A 32 -42.94 -6.50 -18.67
N GLU A 33 -43.11 -7.67 -18.06
CA GLU A 33 -43.07 -7.91 -16.63
C GLU A 33 -41.85 -7.19 -16.01
N LYS A 34 -42.09 -6.06 -15.35
CA LYS A 34 -41.11 -5.48 -14.43
C LYS A 34 -41.06 -6.41 -13.22
N THR A 35 -40.12 -7.34 -13.23
CA THR A 35 -39.66 -7.96 -11.99
C THR A 35 -38.90 -6.88 -11.22
N GLU A 36 -39.61 -6.14 -10.36
CA GLU A 36 -38.99 -5.34 -9.31
C GLU A 36 -38.18 -6.29 -8.43
N ALA A 37 -36.86 -6.32 -8.65
CA ALA A 37 -35.94 -6.87 -7.68
C ALA A 37 -36.07 -6.04 -6.41
N ALA A 38 -36.68 -6.62 -5.37
CA ALA A 38 -36.79 -6.01 -4.05
C ALA A 38 -35.40 -5.53 -3.60
N ALA A 39 -35.23 -4.21 -3.49
CA ALA A 39 -34.03 -3.62 -2.94
C ALA A 39 -33.95 -4.00 -1.46
N SER A 40 -32.97 -4.85 -1.11
CA SER A 40 -32.67 -5.19 0.27
C SER A 40 -32.38 -3.92 1.07
N THR A 41 -33.06 -3.78 2.22
CA THR A 41 -32.97 -2.63 3.13
C THR A 41 -31.82 -2.73 4.15
N GLN A 42 -31.01 -3.80 4.09
CA GLN A 42 -29.80 -3.91 4.90
C GLN A 42 -28.63 -3.21 4.19
N PRO A 43 -27.83 -2.40 4.89
CA PRO A 43 -26.63 -1.80 4.31
C PRO A 43 -25.68 -2.93 3.87
N ALA A 44 -25.52 -3.08 2.56
CA ALA A 44 -24.67 -4.12 1.98
C ALA A 44 -23.21 -3.88 2.37
N VAL A 45 -22.47 -4.96 2.65
CA VAL A 45 -21.01 -4.90 2.70
C VAL A 45 -20.50 -4.52 1.31
N ARG A 46 -19.59 -3.55 1.24
CA ARG A 46 -19.05 -3.05 -0.04
C ARG A 46 -17.55 -3.23 -0.08
N LEU A 47 -17.01 -3.57 -1.24
CA LEU A 47 -15.59 -3.43 -1.50
C LEU A 47 -15.36 -2.10 -2.21
N SER A 48 -14.42 -1.29 -1.70
CA SER A 48 -14.13 0.04 -2.23
C SER A 48 -12.67 0.15 -2.63
N SER A 49 -12.43 0.72 -3.80
CA SER A 49 -11.15 1.30 -4.19
C SER A 49 -11.22 2.83 -3.98
N PRO A 50 -10.12 3.57 -4.18
CA PRO A 50 -10.16 5.04 -4.16
C PRO A 50 -11.12 5.67 -5.17
N LYS A 51 -11.48 4.94 -6.24
CA LYS A 51 -12.26 5.48 -7.39
C LYS A 51 -13.63 4.85 -7.56
N ASP A 52 -13.89 3.68 -6.97
CA ASP A 52 -15.14 2.94 -7.17
C ASP A 52 -15.53 2.13 -5.92
N SER A 53 -16.82 1.83 -5.77
CA SER A 53 -17.33 1.02 -4.66
C SER A 53 -18.54 0.21 -5.10
N LYS A 54 -18.45 -1.12 -5.00
CA LYS A 54 -19.54 -2.04 -5.36
C LYS A 54 -19.99 -2.87 -4.17
N PRO A 55 -21.30 -3.22 -4.10
CA PRO A 55 -21.78 -4.18 -3.10
C PRO A 55 -21.16 -5.56 -3.35
N MET A 56 -20.82 -6.25 -2.26
CA MET A 56 -20.37 -7.63 -2.27
C MET A 56 -21.57 -8.58 -2.24
N VAL A 57 -21.38 -9.79 -2.77
CA VAL A 57 -22.39 -10.86 -2.76
C VAL A 57 -22.15 -11.73 -1.53
N LEU A 58 -23.12 -11.83 -0.63
CA LEU A 58 -23.07 -12.76 0.50
C LEU A 58 -23.12 -14.20 0.00
N LEU A 59 -22.16 -15.02 0.42
CA LEU A 59 -22.07 -16.45 0.12
C LEU A 59 -22.58 -17.33 1.28
N ASN A 60 -22.28 -16.93 2.52
CA ASN A 60 -22.65 -17.63 3.75
C ASN A 60 -22.58 -16.66 4.94
N ASP A 61 -23.47 -16.77 5.92
CA ASP A 61 -23.58 -15.93 7.13
C ASP A 61 -23.44 -16.69 8.45
N GLU A 62 -23.06 -17.97 8.39
CA GLU A 62 -22.92 -18.86 9.56
C GLU A 62 -21.46 -19.29 9.80
N ILE A 63 -20.65 -19.32 8.75
CA ILE A 63 -19.24 -19.74 8.81
C ILE A 63 -18.30 -18.60 8.38
N ALA A 64 -17.06 -18.66 8.86
CA ALA A 64 -15.99 -17.78 8.43
C ALA A 64 -14.91 -18.49 7.60
N ASP A 65 -14.84 -19.82 7.63
CA ASP A 65 -13.88 -20.55 6.81
C ASP A 65 -14.45 -20.79 5.40
N PRO A 66 -13.86 -20.19 4.34
CA PRO A 66 -14.34 -20.39 2.98
C PRO A 66 -13.90 -21.71 2.35
N SER A 67 -13.06 -22.52 3.00
CA SER A 67 -12.54 -23.78 2.45
C SER A 67 -13.63 -24.80 2.05
N GLY A 68 -14.78 -24.76 2.74
CA GLY A 68 -15.94 -25.63 2.49
C GLY A 68 -16.90 -25.14 1.40
N LEU A 69 -16.66 -23.98 0.77
CA LEU A 69 -17.55 -23.43 -0.26
C LEU A 69 -17.53 -24.28 -1.52
N LYS A 70 -18.71 -24.60 -2.04
CA LYS A 70 -18.85 -25.31 -3.31
C LYS A 70 -18.52 -24.37 -4.47
N ALA A 71 -17.70 -24.82 -5.42
CA ALA A 71 -17.35 -24.08 -6.64
C ALA A 71 -18.59 -23.55 -7.40
N LYS A 72 -19.70 -24.31 -7.41
CA LYS A 72 -20.97 -23.88 -8.00
C LYS A 72 -21.52 -22.60 -7.34
N THR A 73 -21.50 -22.53 -6.01
CA THR A 73 -21.96 -21.35 -5.25
C THR A 73 -21.13 -20.12 -5.64
N ILE A 74 -19.81 -20.28 -5.74
CA ILE A 74 -18.88 -19.22 -6.12
C ILE A 74 -19.17 -18.76 -7.57
N LYS A 75 -19.29 -19.68 -8.52
CA LYS A 75 -19.60 -19.39 -9.93
C LYS A 75 -20.94 -18.66 -10.10
N ASP A 76 -21.97 -19.05 -9.36
CA ASP A 76 -23.26 -18.38 -9.42
C ASP A 76 -23.22 -16.97 -8.80
N ALA A 77 -22.40 -16.76 -7.77
CA ALA A 77 -22.16 -15.45 -7.19
C ALA A 77 -21.31 -14.54 -8.10
N ILE A 78 -20.30 -15.08 -8.80
CA ILE A 78 -19.48 -14.35 -9.78
C ILE A 78 -20.36 -13.69 -10.86
N LYS A 79 -21.41 -14.38 -11.34
CA LYS A 79 -22.36 -13.85 -12.32
C LYS A 79 -23.18 -12.67 -11.80
N LYS A 80 -23.40 -12.59 -10.49
CA LYS A 80 -24.17 -11.53 -9.83
C LYS A 80 -23.30 -10.34 -9.42
N ALA A 81 -22.03 -10.61 -9.13
CA ALA A 81 -21.09 -9.61 -8.64
C ALA A 81 -20.75 -8.58 -9.72
N LYS A 82 -20.74 -7.30 -9.34
CA LYS A 82 -20.22 -6.22 -10.18
C LYS A 82 -18.75 -6.03 -9.87
N ALA A 83 -17.94 -5.79 -10.90
CA ALA A 83 -16.53 -5.50 -10.70
C ALA A 83 -16.33 -4.09 -10.15
N VAL A 84 -15.51 -3.98 -9.11
CA VAL A 84 -14.93 -2.71 -8.65
C VAL A 84 -13.75 -2.39 -9.56
N ASP A 85 -13.74 -1.21 -10.17
CA ASP A 85 -12.57 -0.75 -10.90
C ASP A 85 -11.45 -0.35 -9.93
N ALA A 86 -10.24 -0.83 -10.19
CA ALA A 86 -9.04 -0.52 -9.40
C ALA A 86 -7.84 -0.24 -10.31
N ASN A 87 -6.98 0.67 -9.87
CA ASN A 87 -5.61 0.74 -10.38
C ASN A 87 -4.79 -0.42 -9.75
N PRO A 88 -3.67 -0.82 -10.37
CA PRO A 88 -2.71 -1.69 -9.69
C PRO A 88 -2.27 -1.07 -8.36
N PHE A 89 -2.10 -1.91 -7.33
CA PHE A 89 -1.67 -1.53 -5.97
C PHE A 89 -2.64 -0.64 -5.17
N ASP A 90 -3.83 -0.33 -5.69
CA ASP A 90 -4.86 0.34 -4.90
C ASP A 90 -5.21 -0.51 -3.67
N GLN A 91 -5.36 0.16 -2.51
CA GLN A 91 -5.90 -0.47 -1.31
C GLN A 91 -7.40 -0.68 -1.47
N LEU A 92 -7.83 -1.94 -1.45
CA LEU A 92 -9.21 -2.35 -1.50
C LEU A 92 -9.71 -2.56 -0.07
N MET A 93 -10.61 -1.68 0.35
CA MET A 93 -11.13 -1.66 1.70
C MET A 93 -12.59 -2.13 1.74
N PRO A 94 -12.92 -3.09 2.60
CA PRO A 94 -14.29 -3.49 2.83
C PRO A 94 -14.97 -2.48 3.77
N ASN A 95 -16.18 -2.06 3.43
CA ASN A 95 -17.01 -1.21 4.26
C ASN A 95 -18.15 -2.05 4.84
N PHE A 96 -18.15 -2.20 6.16
CA PHE A 96 -19.16 -2.94 6.91
C PHE A 96 -20.08 -1.99 7.68
N PRO A 97 -21.36 -2.34 7.84
CA PRO A 97 -22.28 -1.57 8.69
C PRO A 97 -21.88 -1.53 10.17
N ALA A 98 -21.23 -2.60 10.63
CA ALA A 98 -20.67 -2.73 11.97
C ALA A 98 -19.25 -3.29 11.85
N THR A 99 -18.32 -2.77 12.65
CA THR A 99 -16.90 -3.16 12.58
C THR A 99 -16.72 -4.63 12.96
N PRO A 100 -16.16 -5.47 12.07
CA PRO A 100 -15.78 -6.84 12.41
C PRO A 100 -14.57 -6.86 13.34
N SER A 101 -14.42 -7.94 14.11
CA SER A 101 -13.21 -8.22 14.90
C SER A 101 -12.08 -8.81 14.06
N SER A 102 -12.40 -9.44 12.93
CA SER A 102 -11.40 -9.94 11.98
C SER A 102 -11.92 -9.94 10.55
N VAL A 103 -11.01 -9.72 9.60
CA VAL A 103 -11.28 -9.74 8.16
C VAL A 103 -10.11 -10.40 7.45
N VAL A 104 -10.40 -11.40 6.60
CA VAL A 104 -9.37 -12.11 5.82
C VAL A 104 -9.79 -12.19 4.36
N PHE A 105 -8.84 -11.92 3.46
CA PHE A 105 -9.03 -11.96 2.01
C PHE A 105 -8.43 -13.21 1.39
N TYR A 106 -9.10 -13.74 0.37
CA TYR A 106 -8.68 -14.86 -0.46
C TYR A 106 -8.95 -14.52 -1.93
N GLU A 107 -8.20 -15.12 -2.85
CA GLU A 107 -8.46 -15.05 -4.28
C GLU A 107 -9.00 -16.40 -4.77
N TRP A 108 -10.07 -16.38 -5.55
CA TRP A 108 -10.56 -17.57 -6.25
C TRP A 108 -9.83 -17.73 -7.58
N GLN A 109 -9.14 -18.86 -7.73
CA GLN A 109 -8.40 -19.20 -8.94
C GLN A 109 -9.33 -19.91 -9.92
N ALA A 110 -9.70 -19.22 -11.00
CA ALA A 110 -10.67 -19.73 -11.97
C ALA A 110 -10.22 -21.03 -12.65
N ASP A 111 -8.92 -21.16 -12.94
CA ASP A 111 -8.37 -22.30 -13.68
C ASP A 111 -8.33 -23.59 -12.84
N SER A 112 -7.99 -23.47 -11.55
CA SER A 112 -7.92 -24.63 -10.65
C SER A 112 -9.22 -24.86 -9.88
N GLU A 113 -10.14 -23.90 -9.88
CA GLU A 113 -11.32 -23.87 -9.02
C GLU A 113 -10.98 -24.04 -7.53
N LEU A 114 -9.92 -23.36 -7.08
CA LEU A 114 -9.44 -23.41 -5.71
C LEU A 114 -9.31 -22.00 -5.13
N LEU A 115 -9.38 -21.93 -3.80
CA LEU A 115 -9.00 -20.73 -3.06
C LEU A 115 -7.49 -20.68 -2.88
N SER A 116 -6.94 -19.47 -3.00
CA SER A 116 -5.58 -19.19 -2.58
C SER A 116 -5.41 -19.35 -1.06
N GLN A 117 -4.17 -19.30 -0.60
CA GLN A 117 -3.89 -18.92 0.79
C GLN A 117 -4.38 -17.47 1.05
N PRO A 118 -4.53 -17.05 2.31
CA PRO A 118 -4.88 -15.67 2.63
C PRO A 118 -3.97 -14.64 1.91
N VAL A 119 -4.57 -13.63 1.27
CA VAL A 119 -3.88 -12.59 0.49
C VAL A 119 -3.97 -11.19 1.09
N GLY A 120 -4.53 -11.08 2.30
CA GLY A 120 -4.69 -9.80 3.00
C GLY A 120 -5.50 -9.92 4.28
N VAL A 121 -5.26 -8.99 5.20
CA VAL A 121 -5.99 -8.83 6.46
C VAL A 121 -6.41 -7.36 6.53
N GLU A 122 -7.68 -7.11 6.87
CA GLU A 122 -8.33 -5.77 6.90
C GLU A 122 -8.46 -5.06 5.53
N PHE A 123 -7.45 -5.13 4.68
CA PHE A 123 -7.48 -4.66 3.30
C PHE A 123 -6.79 -5.66 2.37
N HIS A 124 -7.00 -5.49 1.07
CA HIS A 124 -6.31 -6.22 0.02
C HIS A 124 -5.70 -5.24 -0.98
N LEU A 125 -4.46 -5.48 -1.43
CA LEU A 125 -3.85 -4.69 -2.48
C LEU A 125 -4.25 -5.26 -3.83
N ALA A 126 -4.78 -4.42 -4.71
CA ALA A 126 -5.06 -4.82 -6.08
C ALA A 126 -3.75 -5.32 -6.74
N PRO A 127 -3.75 -6.51 -7.39
CA PRO A 127 -2.54 -7.06 -7.97
C PRO A 127 -2.05 -6.20 -9.13
N ARG A 128 -0.77 -6.34 -9.47
CA ARG A 128 -0.19 -5.68 -10.65
C ARG A 128 -0.74 -6.18 -11.97
N GLU A 129 -1.21 -7.43 -12.07
CA GLU A 129 -1.65 -7.96 -13.36
C GLU A 129 -3.04 -7.42 -13.72
N PRO A 130 -3.22 -6.82 -14.92
CA PRO A 130 -4.51 -6.30 -15.33
C PRO A 130 -5.53 -7.41 -15.57
N GLY A 131 -6.81 -7.07 -15.47
CA GLY A 131 -7.93 -7.96 -15.73
C GLY A 131 -8.84 -8.20 -14.53
N GLU A 132 -9.85 -9.05 -14.74
CA GLU A 132 -10.81 -9.39 -13.69
C GLU A 132 -10.23 -10.40 -12.70
N LYS A 133 -10.41 -10.12 -11.40
CA LYS A 133 -10.07 -11.03 -10.29
C LYS A 133 -11.28 -11.21 -9.39
N VAL A 134 -11.36 -12.38 -8.77
CA VAL A 134 -12.45 -12.74 -7.85
C VAL A 134 -11.90 -12.81 -6.44
N ILE A 135 -12.43 -11.97 -5.57
CA ILE A 135 -12.00 -11.83 -4.19
C ILE A 135 -13.08 -12.41 -3.28
N ILE A 136 -12.68 -13.32 -2.39
CA ILE A 136 -13.51 -13.81 -1.30
C ILE A 136 -13.02 -13.18 0.00
N LEU A 137 -13.96 -12.64 0.77
CA LEU A 137 -13.71 -12.03 2.05
C LEU A 137 -14.41 -12.85 3.13
N SER A 138 -13.69 -13.17 4.19
CA SER A 138 -14.24 -13.69 5.44
C SER A 138 -14.24 -12.59 6.50
N ALA A 139 -15.32 -12.47 7.27
CA ALA A 139 -15.44 -11.55 8.39
C ALA A 139 -16.06 -12.24 9.61
N GLU A 140 -15.57 -11.90 10.79
CA GLU A 140 -16.16 -12.27 12.08
C GLU A 140 -16.42 -11.04 12.93
N TRP A 141 -17.48 -11.05 13.73
CA TRP A 141 -17.85 -9.96 14.64
C TRP A 141 -17.69 -10.36 16.11
N PRO A 142 -17.55 -9.39 17.03
CA PRO A 142 -17.44 -9.66 18.47
C PRO A 142 -18.62 -10.43 19.07
N ASP A 143 -19.81 -10.32 18.48
CA ASP A 143 -21.02 -11.03 18.91
C ASP A 143 -21.09 -12.48 18.38
N GLY A 144 -20.05 -12.94 17.70
CA GLY A 144 -19.95 -14.28 17.14
C GLY A 144 -20.57 -14.44 15.77
N LYS A 145 -21.19 -13.39 15.19
CA LYS A 145 -21.65 -13.44 13.79
C LYS A 145 -20.48 -13.61 12.84
N LYS A 146 -20.75 -14.24 11.70
CA LYS A 146 -19.75 -14.54 10.67
C LYS A 146 -20.33 -14.23 9.30
N GLY A 147 -19.46 -14.05 8.32
CA GLY A 147 -19.90 -13.81 6.95
C GLY A 147 -18.80 -14.03 5.95
N ILE A 148 -19.15 -14.70 4.86
CA ILE A 148 -18.33 -14.85 3.67
C ILE A 148 -18.97 -14.07 2.54
N TYR A 149 -18.21 -13.19 1.94
CA TYR A 149 -18.63 -12.30 0.87
C TYR A 149 -17.76 -12.49 -0.37
N LEU A 150 -18.32 -12.26 -1.54
CA LEU A 150 -17.63 -12.28 -2.82
C LEU A 150 -17.69 -10.92 -3.49
N SER A 151 -16.56 -10.48 -4.02
CA SER A 151 -16.48 -9.33 -4.92
C SER A 151 -15.70 -9.70 -6.17
N LYS A 152 -15.91 -8.91 -7.23
CA LYS A 152 -15.02 -8.87 -8.38
C LYS A 152 -14.25 -7.57 -8.36
N ILE A 153 -13.00 -7.62 -8.78
CA ILE A 153 -12.24 -6.42 -9.10
C ILE A 153 -11.82 -6.49 -10.56
N ASN A 154 -11.72 -5.34 -11.20
CA ASN A 154 -11.17 -5.19 -12.54
C ASN A 154 -9.95 -4.28 -12.44
N VAL A 155 -8.77 -4.88 -12.50
CA VAL A 155 -7.50 -4.14 -12.44
C VAL A 155 -7.23 -3.54 -13.81
N LYS A 156 -7.12 -2.21 -13.87
CA LYS A 156 -6.85 -1.49 -15.10
C LYS A 156 -5.42 -1.73 -15.56
N ARG A 157 -5.25 -1.82 -16.89
CA ARG A 157 -3.93 -1.69 -17.52
C ARG A 157 -3.64 -0.20 -17.66
N LEU A 158 -2.79 0.33 -16.78
CA LEU A 158 -2.38 1.73 -16.82
C LEU A 158 -1.07 1.92 -17.58
N SER A 159 -0.21 0.91 -17.57
CA SER A 159 1.07 0.93 -18.26
C SER A 159 1.33 -0.33 -19.08
N SER A 160 2.21 -0.23 -20.07
CA SER A 160 2.63 -1.36 -20.89
C SER A 160 3.52 -2.33 -20.10
N TYR A 161 4.31 -1.80 -19.17
CA TYR A 161 5.30 -2.48 -18.36
C TYR A 161 4.75 -2.99 -17.02
N GLN A 162 3.45 -2.83 -16.75
CA GLN A 162 2.80 -3.21 -15.49
C GLN A 162 3.12 -4.66 -15.06
N HIS A 163 3.12 -5.58 -16.03
CA HIS A 163 3.44 -7.00 -15.86
C HIS A 163 4.93 -7.28 -15.60
N LEU A 164 5.80 -6.27 -15.57
CA LEU A 164 7.21 -6.37 -15.20
C LEU A 164 7.47 -5.90 -13.77
N LEU A 165 6.55 -5.14 -13.18
CA LEU A 165 6.69 -4.60 -11.82
C LEU A 165 6.71 -5.70 -10.75
N ALA A 166 7.25 -5.38 -9.58
CA ALA A 166 7.23 -6.25 -8.42
C ALA A 166 5.77 -6.59 -8.03
N PRO A 167 5.47 -7.85 -7.71
CA PRO A 167 4.13 -8.22 -7.22
C PRO A 167 3.85 -7.64 -5.84
N ASP A 168 4.89 -7.43 -5.04
CA ASP A 168 4.80 -6.98 -3.66
C ASP A 168 5.23 -5.50 -3.56
N THR A 169 4.59 -4.76 -2.65
CA THR A 169 4.79 -3.30 -2.50
C THR A 169 6.00 -2.92 -1.63
N ASP A 170 6.62 -3.90 -0.99
CA ASP A 170 7.81 -3.77 -0.16
C ASP A 170 9.12 -3.89 -0.97
N ARG A 171 9.04 -4.30 -2.24
CA ARG A 171 10.17 -4.48 -3.14
C ARG A 171 10.14 -3.47 -4.28
N LEU A 172 11.32 -3.01 -4.67
CA LEU A 172 11.49 -2.22 -5.89
C LEU A 172 11.57 -3.13 -7.12
N THR A 173 11.35 -2.54 -8.29
CA THR A 173 11.65 -3.18 -9.58
C THR A 173 12.81 -2.46 -10.23
N VAL A 174 13.90 -3.16 -10.53
CA VAL A 174 14.96 -2.66 -11.40
C VAL A 174 14.78 -3.27 -12.78
N LEU A 175 14.38 -2.43 -13.73
CA LEU A 175 14.07 -2.82 -15.09
C LEU A 175 15.14 -2.28 -16.04
N GLY A 176 15.82 -3.17 -16.77
CA GLY A 176 16.78 -2.79 -17.81
C GLY A 176 16.27 -3.17 -19.19
N PHE A 177 16.39 -2.25 -20.13
CA PHE A 177 16.13 -2.46 -21.55
C PHE A 177 17.43 -2.45 -22.33
N PHE A 178 17.61 -3.44 -23.20
CA PHE A 178 18.88 -3.69 -23.86
C PHE A 178 18.72 -4.09 -25.32
N GLU A 179 19.73 -3.81 -26.12
CA GLU A 179 19.89 -4.49 -27.41
C GLU A 179 20.22 -5.98 -27.22
N PRO A 180 19.90 -6.85 -28.20
CA PRO A 180 20.09 -8.30 -28.07
C PRO A 180 21.52 -8.71 -27.65
N GLU A 181 22.51 -8.04 -28.24
CA GLU A 181 23.95 -8.32 -28.07
C GLU A 181 24.55 -7.71 -26.80
N TYR A 182 23.77 -6.97 -26.01
CA TYR A 182 24.26 -6.34 -24.79
C TYR A 182 24.41 -7.37 -23.65
N ASP A 183 25.56 -7.38 -22.97
CA ASP A 183 25.96 -8.43 -22.00
C ASP A 183 26.10 -7.91 -20.55
N TYR A 184 25.45 -6.79 -20.23
CA TYR A 184 25.41 -6.31 -18.84
C TYR A 184 24.32 -7.04 -18.06
N THR A 185 24.65 -7.39 -16.81
CA THR A 185 23.70 -7.96 -15.86
C THR A 185 23.46 -6.96 -14.74
N ILE A 186 22.19 -6.70 -14.43
CA ILE A 186 21.83 -5.85 -13.29
C ILE A 186 22.33 -6.54 -12.00
N PRO A 187 23.04 -5.81 -11.09
CA PRO A 187 23.51 -6.36 -9.83
C PRO A 187 22.37 -7.05 -9.06
N SER A 188 22.68 -8.13 -8.33
CA SER A 188 21.69 -8.77 -7.47
C SER A 188 21.51 -8.00 -6.17
N SER A 189 20.29 -7.96 -5.65
CA SER A 189 20.01 -7.38 -4.34
C SER A 189 20.51 -8.30 -3.22
N PRO A 190 21.47 -7.89 -2.37
CA PRO A 190 21.96 -8.73 -1.27
C PRO A 190 20.87 -9.04 -0.24
N TYR A 191 19.85 -8.19 -0.13
CA TYR A 191 18.77 -8.28 0.86
C TYR A 191 17.38 -8.44 0.22
N GLU A 192 17.32 -8.84 -1.05
CA GLU A 192 16.06 -8.98 -1.82
C GLU A 192 15.15 -7.74 -1.84
N THR A 193 15.69 -6.54 -1.60
CA THR A 193 14.95 -5.26 -1.60
C THR A 193 14.45 -4.85 -2.99
N TYR A 194 14.95 -5.48 -4.04
CA TYR A 194 14.44 -5.32 -5.39
C TYR A 194 14.45 -6.62 -6.19
N ILE A 195 13.54 -6.71 -7.15
CA ILE A 195 13.59 -7.69 -8.24
C ILE A 195 14.23 -7.05 -9.47
N LYS A 196 14.94 -7.85 -10.26
CA LYS A 196 15.45 -7.41 -11.56
C LYS A 196 14.66 -8.01 -12.71
N ARG A 197 14.48 -7.20 -13.76
CA ARG A 197 13.86 -7.57 -15.03
C ARG A 197 14.73 -7.03 -16.14
N GLU A 198 15.08 -7.89 -17.09
CA GLU A 198 15.89 -7.52 -18.23
C GLU A 198 15.08 -7.84 -19.47
N VAL A 199 14.90 -6.86 -20.35
CA VAL A 199 14.11 -6.99 -21.57
C VAL A 199 15.04 -6.66 -22.75
N LYS A 200 15.21 -7.64 -23.64
CA LYS A 200 16.04 -7.53 -24.82
C LYS A 200 15.19 -7.37 -26.08
N GLY A 201 15.60 -6.49 -26.97
CA GLY A 201 14.95 -6.27 -28.25
C GLY A 201 15.59 -5.13 -29.03
N THR A 202 15.22 -4.95 -30.28
CA THR A 202 15.62 -3.76 -31.04
C THR A 202 14.95 -2.51 -30.45
N ALA A 203 15.56 -1.34 -30.62
CA ALA A 203 14.98 -0.08 -30.14
C ALA A 203 13.57 0.21 -30.72
N GLU A 204 13.26 -0.29 -31.92
CA GLU A 204 11.93 -0.16 -32.53
C GLU A 204 10.90 -1.07 -31.84
N GLU A 205 11.22 -2.35 -31.66
CA GLU A 205 10.36 -3.32 -30.97
C GLU A 205 10.06 -2.89 -29.53
N LEU A 206 11.09 -2.43 -28.80
CA LEU A 206 10.94 -2.01 -27.41
C LEU A 206 10.07 -0.76 -27.29
N ARG A 207 10.25 0.26 -28.14
CA ARG A 207 9.36 1.44 -28.17
C ARG A 207 7.93 1.08 -28.55
N SER A 208 7.73 0.12 -29.46
CA SER A 208 6.39 -0.35 -29.84
C SER A 208 5.69 -1.10 -28.71
N ASN A 209 6.42 -1.94 -27.97
CA ASN A 209 5.88 -2.75 -26.88
C ASN A 209 5.71 -1.95 -25.59
N TYR A 210 6.55 -0.93 -25.37
CA TYR A 210 6.61 -0.13 -24.15
C TYR A 210 6.50 1.37 -24.42
N GLN A 211 5.39 1.78 -25.03
CA GLN A 211 5.17 3.13 -25.58
C GLN A 211 5.12 4.26 -24.54
N ASP A 212 4.92 3.91 -23.28
CA ASP A 212 4.85 4.78 -22.11
C ASP A 212 6.19 4.95 -21.39
N LEU A 213 7.26 4.31 -21.87
CA LEU A 213 8.62 4.51 -21.37
C LEU A 213 9.49 5.29 -22.36
N PRO A 214 10.36 6.20 -21.88
CA PRO A 214 11.30 6.92 -22.73
C PRO A 214 12.48 6.01 -23.14
N LEU A 215 12.27 5.24 -24.22
CA LEU A 215 13.25 4.27 -24.75
C LEU A 215 13.98 4.83 -25.99
N ASP A 216 14.46 6.07 -25.90
CA ASP A 216 15.14 6.75 -27.00
C ASP A 216 16.57 6.23 -27.22
N MET A 217 17.22 5.79 -26.15
CA MET A 217 18.56 5.23 -26.15
C MET A 217 18.60 3.92 -25.35
N LEU A 218 19.47 3.00 -25.78
CA LEU A 218 19.72 1.73 -25.11
C LEU A 218 21.22 1.61 -24.77
N PRO A 219 21.58 1.04 -23.61
CA PRO A 219 20.67 0.56 -22.57
C PRO A 219 19.98 1.71 -21.84
N VAL A 220 18.84 1.40 -21.22
CA VAL A 220 18.19 2.31 -20.27
C VAL A 220 17.65 1.52 -19.10
N PHE A 221 17.79 2.09 -17.91
CA PHE A 221 17.45 1.48 -16.64
C PHE A 221 16.42 2.33 -15.91
N PHE A 222 15.45 1.66 -15.30
CA PHE A 222 14.43 2.26 -14.48
C PHE A 222 14.37 1.55 -13.13
N VAL A 223 14.25 2.31 -12.06
CA VAL A 223 13.91 1.78 -10.74
C VAL A 223 12.50 2.24 -10.39
N PHE A 224 11.61 1.30 -10.14
CA PHE A 224 10.23 1.56 -9.74
C PHE A 224 9.98 1.20 -8.29
N GLN A 225 9.18 2.03 -7.62
CA GLN A 225 8.41 1.63 -6.45
C GLN A 225 6.95 1.55 -6.87
N ASN A 226 6.36 0.36 -6.81
CA ASN A 226 5.06 0.08 -7.40
C ASN A 226 5.04 0.52 -8.87
N ASP A 227 4.17 1.47 -9.25
CA ASP A 227 4.05 2.03 -10.60
C ASP A 227 4.82 3.34 -10.80
N THR A 228 5.51 3.85 -9.77
CA THR A 228 6.20 5.14 -9.79
C THR A 228 7.69 4.98 -10.12
N ILE A 229 8.19 5.73 -11.11
CA ILE A 229 9.61 5.79 -11.44
C ILE A 229 10.33 6.60 -10.35
N MET A 230 11.24 5.93 -9.65
CA MET A 230 12.09 6.53 -8.61
C MET A 230 13.44 7.00 -9.15
N PHE A 231 13.95 6.30 -10.17
CA PHE A 231 15.25 6.58 -10.77
C PHE A 231 15.26 6.12 -12.24
N GLN A 232 15.93 6.87 -13.09
CA GLN A 232 16.16 6.54 -14.50
C GLN A 232 17.59 6.93 -14.87
N THR A 233 18.28 6.08 -15.60
CA THR A 233 19.60 6.38 -16.16
C THR A 233 19.88 5.51 -17.39
N GLU A 234 20.79 5.97 -18.24
CA GLU A 234 21.37 5.19 -19.35
C GLU A 234 22.78 4.68 -18.98
N ASP A 235 23.32 5.11 -17.84
CA ASP A 235 24.65 4.76 -17.35
C ASP A 235 24.58 3.66 -16.27
N PHE A 236 25.22 2.53 -16.55
CA PHE A 236 25.30 1.42 -15.63
C PHE A 236 26.04 1.74 -14.32
N ILE A 237 27.02 2.66 -14.36
CA ILE A 237 27.75 3.13 -13.18
C ILE A 237 26.81 3.93 -12.28
N GLU A 238 25.98 4.79 -12.85
CA GLU A 238 24.97 5.55 -12.09
C GLU A 238 23.92 4.62 -11.48
N LEU A 239 23.45 3.61 -12.23
CA LEU A 239 22.56 2.59 -11.68
C LEU A 239 23.20 1.88 -10.50
N THR A 240 24.44 1.41 -10.66
CA THR A 240 25.15 0.70 -9.60
C THR A 240 25.30 1.59 -8.37
N ALA A 241 25.73 2.84 -8.55
CA ALA A 241 25.85 3.81 -7.48
C ALA A 241 24.52 4.04 -6.76
N PHE A 242 23.40 4.09 -7.48
CA PHE A 242 22.07 4.21 -6.89
C PHE A 242 21.68 2.96 -6.08
N LEU A 243 21.86 1.76 -6.63
CA LEU A 243 21.47 0.50 -6.00
C LEU A 243 22.33 0.14 -4.78
N THR A 244 23.61 0.54 -4.77
CA THR A 244 24.55 0.24 -3.69
C THR A 244 24.81 1.42 -2.77
N LYS A 245 24.07 2.52 -2.91
CA LYS A 245 24.26 3.69 -2.06
C LYS A 245 24.00 3.31 -0.61
N GLU A 246 25.03 3.41 0.20
CA GLU A 246 24.92 3.37 1.66
C GLU A 246 25.08 4.79 2.18
N THR A 247 24.17 5.22 3.04
CA THR A 247 24.29 6.47 3.78
C THR A 247 24.41 6.14 5.25
N THR A 248 25.44 6.64 5.91
CA THR A 248 25.60 6.48 7.36
C THR A 248 25.33 7.81 8.05
N SER A 249 24.41 7.82 9.01
CA SER A 249 24.10 9.01 9.81
C SER A 249 24.36 8.74 11.29
N VAL A 250 24.99 9.69 11.98
CA VAL A 250 25.29 9.58 13.42
C VAL A 250 24.58 10.68 14.18
N PHE A 251 23.73 10.31 15.12
CA PHE A 251 23.03 11.21 16.02
C PHE A 251 23.61 11.10 17.42
N LYS A 252 23.78 12.23 18.10
CA LYS A 252 24.28 12.28 19.48
C LYS A 252 23.49 13.28 20.30
N GLY A 253 23.36 12.99 21.59
CA GLY A 253 22.75 13.88 22.56
C GLY A 253 22.86 13.31 23.95
N GLU A 254 22.59 14.16 24.93
CA GLU A 254 22.78 13.82 26.33
C GLU A 254 21.79 14.57 27.23
N SER A 255 21.52 13.97 28.39
CA SER A 255 20.81 14.57 29.52
C SER A 255 21.75 14.69 30.72
N ASP A 256 21.20 14.89 31.91
CA ASP A 256 21.99 14.89 33.15
C ASP A 256 22.57 13.50 33.47
N ASN A 257 21.83 12.44 33.19
CA ASN A 257 22.21 11.07 33.56
C ASN A 257 22.59 10.18 32.37
N TRP A 258 22.23 10.55 31.15
CA TRP A 258 22.35 9.69 29.97
C TRP A 258 23.10 10.36 28.83
N GLU A 259 23.86 9.58 28.08
CA GLU A 259 24.41 9.92 26.78
C GLU A 259 23.91 8.88 25.77
N VAL A 260 23.42 9.31 24.61
CA VAL A 260 22.93 8.43 23.57
C VAL A 260 23.62 8.74 22.25
N ARG A 261 24.07 7.68 21.59
CA ARG A 261 24.54 7.69 20.21
C ARG A 261 23.67 6.76 19.38
N ILE A 262 23.08 7.27 18.31
CA ILE A 262 22.36 6.49 17.32
C ILE A 262 23.15 6.51 16.03
N THR A 263 23.43 5.35 15.45
CA THR A 263 24.06 5.21 14.14
C THR A 263 23.08 4.54 13.21
N THR A 264 22.64 5.24 12.17
CA THR A 264 21.81 4.64 11.11
C THR A 264 22.69 4.33 9.91
N LYS A 265 22.47 3.17 9.31
CA LYS A 265 23.00 2.78 8.01
C LYS A 265 21.83 2.49 7.10
N ASP A 266 21.63 3.38 6.14
CA ASP A 266 20.53 3.32 5.20
C ASP A 266 21.05 2.85 3.84
N THR A 267 20.45 1.77 3.33
CA THR A 267 20.66 1.27 1.97
C THR A 267 19.31 1.20 1.25
N LEU A 268 19.31 0.90 -0.04
CA LEU A 268 18.08 0.84 -0.82
C LEU A 268 17.13 -0.26 -0.29
N GLY A 269 16.02 0.17 0.33
CA GLY A 269 14.97 -0.70 0.87
C GLY A 269 15.29 -1.32 2.24
N GLN A 270 16.36 -0.89 2.91
CA GLN A 270 16.72 -1.36 4.25
C GLN A 270 17.38 -0.26 5.07
N SER A 271 17.05 -0.22 6.36
CA SER A 271 17.72 0.64 7.33
C SER A 271 18.15 -0.19 8.54
N MET A 272 19.39 -0.01 8.98
CA MET A 272 19.88 -0.56 10.24
C MET A 272 20.13 0.59 11.21
N MET A 273 19.65 0.45 12.44
CA MET A 273 19.84 1.42 13.51
C MET A 273 20.52 0.74 14.68
N GLU A 274 21.73 1.21 15.01
CA GLU A 274 22.43 0.87 16.24
C GLU A 274 22.27 2.03 17.22
N THR A 275 21.69 1.74 18.38
CA THR A 275 21.56 2.71 19.48
C THR A 275 22.42 2.26 20.63
N VAL A 276 23.32 3.12 21.07
CA VAL A 276 24.13 2.93 22.29
C VAL A 276 23.71 3.99 23.30
N ILE A 277 23.27 3.55 24.47
CA ILE A 277 22.93 4.41 25.60
C ILE A 277 23.89 4.15 26.75
N LYS A 278 24.44 5.23 27.31
CA LYS A 278 25.44 5.19 28.37
C LYS A 278 24.96 5.98 29.59
N TYR A 279 25.08 5.37 30.76
CA TYR A 279 24.85 6.09 32.01
C TYR A 279 26.10 6.91 32.39
N LYS A 280 25.95 8.23 32.46
CA LYS A 280 26.99 9.18 32.89
C LYS A 280 26.63 9.92 34.19
N GLY A 281 25.47 9.62 34.77
CA GLY A 281 25.00 10.25 36.00
C GLY A 281 25.97 10.07 37.16
N ARG A 282 26.01 11.07 38.04
CA ARG A 282 26.82 11.02 39.28
C ARG A 282 26.14 10.25 40.41
N ASN A 283 24.86 9.94 40.24
CA ASN A 283 24.06 9.21 41.22
C ASN A 283 24.30 7.70 41.10
N ALA A 284 23.65 6.94 41.98
CA ALA A 284 23.63 5.48 41.84
C ALA A 284 23.06 5.10 40.47
N GLU A 285 23.73 4.14 39.82
CA GLU A 285 23.28 3.53 38.58
C GLU A 285 21.86 2.94 38.71
N PRO A 286 21.13 2.83 37.60
CA PRO A 286 19.83 2.18 37.57
C PRO A 286 19.86 0.80 38.24
N LYS A 287 18.92 0.55 39.16
CA LYS A 287 18.82 -0.72 39.88
C LYS A 287 18.02 -1.73 39.06
N GLY A 288 18.66 -2.28 38.03
CA GLY A 288 18.08 -3.33 37.19
C GLY A 288 17.71 -2.82 35.80
N GLU A 289 16.56 -3.28 35.31
CA GLU A 289 16.12 -3.00 33.95
C GLU A 289 15.59 -1.57 33.79
N PHE A 290 15.81 -0.99 32.61
CA PHE A 290 15.24 0.29 32.20
C PHE A 290 14.60 0.22 30.82
N GLU A 291 13.83 1.23 30.49
CA GLU A 291 13.12 1.37 29.21
C GLU A 291 13.63 2.59 28.46
N MET A 292 13.62 2.50 27.13
CA MET A 292 14.00 3.59 26.24
C MET A 292 13.03 3.68 25.07
N ASP A 293 12.55 4.89 24.80
CA ASP A 293 11.76 5.21 23.61
C ASP A 293 12.51 6.21 22.73
N LEU A 294 12.53 5.93 21.43
CA LEU A 294 12.95 6.83 20.37
C LEU A 294 11.72 7.35 19.65
N ASN A 295 11.54 8.67 19.66
CA ASN A 295 10.40 9.33 19.05
C ASN A 295 10.85 10.23 17.89
N THR A 296 10.07 10.19 16.82
CA THR A 296 10.09 11.13 15.69
C THR A 296 8.72 11.78 15.57
N GLU A 297 8.56 12.73 14.66
CA GLU A 297 7.25 13.35 14.40
C GLU A 297 6.16 12.34 14.00
N THR A 298 6.55 11.20 13.40
CA THR A 298 5.62 10.25 12.79
C THR A 298 5.65 8.86 13.41
N SER A 299 6.60 8.56 14.30
CA SER A 299 6.82 7.19 14.78
C SER A 299 7.51 7.15 16.13
N THR A 300 7.20 6.11 16.92
CA THR A 300 7.82 5.81 18.21
C THR A 300 8.34 4.37 18.19
N TRP A 301 9.57 4.17 18.63
CA TRP A 301 10.19 2.86 18.82
C TRP A 301 10.62 2.70 20.28
N GLY A 302 9.99 1.77 20.99
CA GLY A 302 10.28 1.48 22.39
C GLY A 302 11.05 0.18 22.56
N THR A 303 11.98 0.15 23.51
CA THR A 303 12.63 -1.06 24.00
C THR A 303 12.54 -1.09 25.53
N ILE A 304 12.14 -2.23 26.07
CA ILE A 304 12.02 -2.48 27.52
C ILE A 304 13.04 -3.55 27.95
N GLY A 305 13.35 -3.61 29.24
CA GLY A 305 14.22 -4.66 29.78
C GLY A 305 15.72 -4.45 29.51
N LEU A 306 16.15 -3.20 29.27
CA LEU A 306 17.55 -2.90 29.02
C LEU A 306 18.36 -2.99 30.31
N THR A 307 19.55 -3.56 30.24
CA THR A 307 20.49 -3.63 31.37
C THR A 307 21.84 -3.05 30.96
N LEU A 308 22.49 -2.37 31.90
CA LEU A 308 23.82 -1.83 31.68
C LEU A 308 24.88 -2.92 31.81
N ASP A 309 25.85 -2.89 30.91
CA ASP A 309 27.03 -3.73 30.97
C ASP A 309 28.10 -3.17 31.95
N ASN A 310 29.27 -3.81 32.00
CA ASN A 310 30.39 -3.37 32.85
C ASN A 310 30.96 -1.98 32.47
N GLN A 311 30.65 -1.47 31.28
CA GLN A 311 31.02 -0.13 30.80
C GLN A 311 29.93 0.90 31.06
N LYS A 312 28.83 0.50 31.72
CA LYS A 312 27.62 1.29 31.96
C LYS A 312 26.88 1.65 30.68
N GLU A 313 26.93 0.76 29.70
CA GLU A 313 26.33 0.92 28.38
C GLU A 313 25.29 -0.16 28.12
N ALA A 314 24.27 0.16 27.32
CA ALA A 314 23.39 -0.80 26.69
C ALA A 314 23.33 -0.51 25.19
N SER A 315 23.31 -1.57 24.38
CA SER A 315 23.28 -1.48 22.92
C SER A 315 22.05 -2.17 22.37
N ILE A 316 21.38 -1.51 21.43
CA ILE A 316 20.19 -2.00 20.74
C ILE A 316 20.51 -1.99 19.25
N LEU A 317 20.34 -3.12 18.59
CA LEU A 317 20.41 -3.22 17.14
C LEU A 317 19.01 -3.49 16.60
N SER A 318 18.55 -2.60 15.72
CA SER A 318 17.27 -2.74 15.03
C SER A 318 17.52 -2.77 13.53
N THR A 319 16.90 -3.74 12.86
CA THR A 319 16.91 -3.83 11.40
C THR A 319 15.49 -3.63 10.90
N MET A 320 15.32 -2.68 9.99
CA MET A 320 14.04 -2.38 9.35
C MET A 320 14.17 -2.68 7.86
N THR A 321 13.31 -3.58 7.39
CA THR A 321 13.23 -3.97 5.97
C THR A 321 11.98 -3.35 5.35
N GLY A 322 12.11 -2.88 4.11
CA GLY A 322 11.03 -2.27 3.36
C GLY A 322 11.27 -0.79 3.07
N ILE A 323 10.62 -0.30 2.02
CA ILE A 323 10.81 1.06 1.48
C ILE A 323 10.20 2.15 2.39
N THR A 324 9.53 1.75 3.48
CA THR A 324 9.05 2.65 4.54
C THR A 324 10.15 3.14 5.48
N GLY A 325 11.41 2.72 5.29
CA GLY A 325 12.59 3.17 6.02
C GLY A 325 12.98 4.64 5.75
N LYS A 326 12.07 5.58 6.03
CA LYS A 326 12.31 7.03 5.97
C LYS A 326 13.13 7.55 7.17
N HIS A 327 14.16 6.84 7.61
CA HIS A 327 15.12 7.42 8.58
C HIS A 327 16.00 8.49 7.94
N MET A 328 16.18 8.42 6.61
CA MET A 328 17.08 9.27 5.84
C MET A 328 16.83 10.79 5.95
N GLU A 329 15.65 11.19 6.41
CA GLU A 329 15.24 12.59 6.53
C GLU A 329 15.22 13.12 7.97
N ASN A 330 15.32 12.25 8.98
CA ASN A 330 15.29 12.69 10.37
C ASN A 330 16.54 13.50 10.69
N LYS A 331 16.34 14.69 11.26
CA LYS A 331 17.42 15.55 11.74
C LYS A 331 17.68 15.40 13.24
N GLU A 332 16.68 14.88 13.96
CA GLU A 332 16.74 14.66 15.39
C GLU A 332 15.78 13.54 15.81
N TYR A 333 16.03 12.98 16.99
CA TYR A 333 15.11 12.09 17.70
C TYR A 333 14.90 12.64 19.11
N GLU A 334 13.68 12.52 19.63
CA GLU A 334 13.41 12.68 21.05
C GLU A 334 13.56 11.34 21.76
N VAL A 335 14.49 11.28 22.71
CA VAL A 335 14.77 10.11 23.53
C VAL A 335 14.05 10.27 24.87
N SER A 336 13.33 9.24 25.29
CA SER A 336 12.79 9.12 26.65
C SER A 336 13.40 7.89 27.32
N VAL A 337 13.97 8.05 28.51
CA VAL A 337 14.56 6.94 29.29
C VAL A 337 13.83 6.84 30.62
N ARG A 338 13.34 5.65 30.97
CA ARG A 338 12.55 5.39 32.18
C ARG A 338 13.22 4.30 33.02
N TRP A 339 13.56 4.62 34.27
CA TRP A 339 14.26 3.70 35.19
C TRP A 339 13.96 4.05 36.65
N ASP A 340 13.85 3.07 37.55
CA ASP A 340 13.65 3.29 38.99
C ASP A 340 12.54 4.30 39.35
N GLY A 341 11.46 4.36 38.56
CA GLY A 341 10.37 5.33 38.71
C GLY A 341 10.71 6.78 38.31
N LYS A 342 11.84 7.00 37.66
CA LYS A 342 12.29 8.28 37.07
C LYS A 342 12.14 8.24 35.55
N GLU A 343 12.04 9.43 34.96
CA GLU A 343 11.99 9.63 33.53
C GLU A 343 12.85 10.84 33.14
N GLU A 344 13.63 10.69 32.08
CA GLU A 344 14.36 11.79 31.44
C GLU A 344 14.07 11.83 29.95
N LYS A 345 13.86 13.05 29.44
CA LYS A 345 13.67 13.31 28.02
C LYS A 345 14.70 14.28 27.50
N PHE A 346 15.27 13.99 26.35
CA PHE A 346 16.27 14.83 25.70
C PHE A 346 16.30 14.55 24.21
N LYS A 347 16.92 15.45 23.45
CA LYS A 347 17.07 15.29 22.00
C LYS A 347 18.45 14.79 21.64
N VAL A 348 18.51 13.96 20.60
CA VAL A 348 19.74 13.63 19.90
C VAL A 348 19.68 14.23 18.50
N HIS A 349 20.77 14.86 18.08
CA HIS A 349 20.82 15.60 16.82
C HIS A 349 21.80 14.95 15.86
N LEU A 350 21.54 15.07 14.56
CA LEU A 350 22.46 14.64 13.52
C LEU A 350 23.80 15.38 13.65
N THR A 351 24.88 14.63 13.78
CA THR A 351 26.24 15.16 13.94
C THR A 351 27.15 14.86 12.75
N ASP A 352 26.89 13.77 12.03
CA ASP A 352 27.64 13.36 10.85
C ASP A 352 26.72 12.63 9.87
N LYS A 353 26.94 12.81 8.57
CA LYS A 353 26.22 12.14 7.48
C LYS A 353 27.18 11.94 6.31
N ASN A 354 27.51 10.69 6.01
CA ASN A 354 28.39 10.30 4.89
C ASN A 354 27.62 9.49 3.85
#